data_AF-A0A7V3VKA3-F1
#
_entry.id   AF-A0A7V3VKA3-F1
#
_cell.length_a   1.000
_cell.length_b   1.000
_cell.length_c   1.000
_cell.angle_alpha   90.00
_cell.angle_beta   90.00
_cell.angle_gamma   90.00
#
_symmetry.space_group_name_H-M   'P 1'
#
loop_
_entity.id
_entity.type
_entity.pdbx_description
1 polymer ?
#
loop_
_entity_poly.entity_id
_entity_poly.type
_entity_poly.pdbx_seq_one_letter_code
_entity_poly.pdbx_strand_id
1 'polypeptide(L)' 'MDPNMSPADILRMALEKEKEALRFYEEACAIVNHPAAKVTLQAMAEEERGHIRKIEEELDRFFYADN' A
#
# COMPACT_ATOMS: atom_id res chain seq x y z
N MET A 1 0.69 -5.04 17.98
CA MET A 1 0.12 -3.68 17.91
C MET A 1 0.15 -3.11 19.31
N ASP A 2 0.69 -1.91 19.47
CA ASP A 2 0.64 -1.18 20.73
C ASP A 2 -0.80 -0.68 20.94
N PRO A 3 -1.46 -0.96 22.09
CA PRO A 3 -2.81 -0.50 22.36
C PRO A 3 -2.97 1.03 22.42
N ASN A 4 -1.87 1.80 22.43
CA ASN A 4 -1.89 3.26 22.46
C ASN A 4 -1.61 3.93 21.10
N MET A 5 -1.61 3.17 20.00
CA MET A 5 -1.42 3.76 18.66
C MET A 5 -2.57 4.69 18.30
N SER A 6 -2.24 5.89 17.81
CA SER A 6 -3.25 6.77 17.21
C SER A 6 -3.76 6.19 15.88
N PRO A 7 -4.95 6.60 15.41
CA PRO A 7 -5.41 6.25 14.06
C PRO A 7 -4.38 6.60 12.97
N ALA A 8 -3.69 7.73 13.11
CA ALA A 8 -2.63 8.14 12.18
C ALA A 8 -1.43 7.17 12.20
N ASP A 9 -1.05 6.63 13.35
CA ASP A 9 0.04 5.66 13.45
C ASP A 9 -0.34 4.32 12.81
N ILE A 10 -1.59 3.91 12.94
CA ILE A 10 -2.12 2.72 12.26
C ILE A 10 -2.10 2.92 10.75
N LEU A 11 -2.52 4.09 10.26
CA LEU A 11 -2.49 4.42 8.84
C LEU A 11 -1.07 4.48 8.27
N ARG A 12 -0.10 5.06 9.00
CA ARG A 12 1.31 5.05 8.59
C ARG A 12 1.88 3.63 8.50
N MET A 13 1.54 2.77 9.45
CA MET A 13 1.95 1.37 9.40
C MET A 13 1.32 0.64 8.21
N ALA A 14 0.03 0.88 7.95
CA ALA A 14 -0.65 0.32 6.77
C ALA A 14 0.01 0.81 5.48
N LEU A 15 0.30 2.11 5.36
CA LEU A 15 0.97 2.68 4.19
C LEU A 15 2.30 1.99 3.87
N GLU A 16 3.13 1.75 4.89
CA GLU A 16 4.41 1.06 4.69
C GLU A 16 4.21 -0.40 4.27
N LYS A 17 3.16 -1.07 4.76
CA LYS A 17 2.80 -2.43 4.33
C LYS A 17 2.35 -2.46 2.87
N GLU A 18 1.53 -1.52 2.42
CA GLU A 18 1.11 -1.46 1.01
C GLU A 18 2.28 -1.12 0.08
N LYS A 19 3.21 -0.26 0.52
CA LYS A 19 4.44 0.00 -0.25
C LYS A 19 5.35 -1.23 -0.35
N GLU A 20 5.44 -2.04 0.71
CA GLU A 20 6.15 -3.33 0.68
C GLU A 20 5.48 -4.30 -0.30
N ALA A 21 4.16 -4.43 -0.25
CA ALA A 21 3.39 -5.30 -1.13
C ALA A 21 3.51 -4.88 -2.61
N LEU A 22 3.42 -3.58 -2.89
CA LEU A 22 3.63 -3.03 -4.23
C LEU A 22 5.00 -3.42 -4.79
N ARG A 23 6.08 -3.17 -4.04
CA ARG A 23 7.44 -3.56 -4.46
C ARG A 23 7.53 -5.06 -4.72
N PHE A 24 6.95 -5.87 -3.83
CA PHE A 24 6.93 -7.32 -4.00
C PHE A 24 6.27 -7.73 -5.32
N TYR A 25 5.09 -7.18 -5.66
CA TYR A 25 4.39 -7.53 -6.90
C TYR A 25 5.12 -7.01 -8.15
N GLU A 26 5.73 -5.83 -8.10
CA GLU A 26 6.55 -5.29 -9.19
C GLU A 26 7.79 -6.17 -9.45
N GLU A 27 8.52 -6.53 -8.40
CA GLU A 27 9.69 -7.41 -8.47
C GLU A 27 9.30 -8.81 -8.96
N ALA A 28 8.21 -9.38 -8.42
CA ALA A 28 7.69 -10.66 -8.88
C ALA A 28 7.32 -10.62 -10.37
N CYS A 29 6.62 -9.57 -10.82
CA CYS A 29 6.25 -9.41 -12.22
C CYS A 29 7.48 -9.34 -13.15
N ALA A 30 8.59 -8.77 -12.67
CA ALA A 30 9.83 -8.66 -13.44
C ALA A 30 10.53 -10.03 -13.65
N ILE A 31 10.39 -10.96 -12.69
CA ILE A 31 11.09 -12.26 -12.72
C ILE A 31 10.26 -13.42 -13.28
N VAL A 32 8.92 -13.36 -13.24
CA VAL A 32 8.11 -14.46 -13.78
C VAL A 32 8.10 -14.47 -15.30
N ASN A 33 8.13 -15.65 -15.93
CA ASN A 33 8.06 -15.79 -17.39
C ASN A 33 6.64 -16.12 -17.90
N HIS A 34 5.77 -16.65 -17.04
CA HIS A 34 4.44 -17.08 -17.45
C HIS A 34 3.53 -15.86 -17.70
N PRO A 35 2.95 -15.69 -18.91
CA PRO A 35 2.17 -14.49 -19.25
C PRO A 35 0.99 -14.23 -18.32
N ALA A 36 0.23 -15.27 -17.95
CA ALA A 36 -0.90 -15.10 -17.04
C ALA A 36 -0.46 -14.67 -15.63
N ALA A 37 0.72 -15.13 -15.18
CA ALA A 37 1.24 -14.73 -13.88
C ALA A 37 1.66 -13.26 -13.90
N LYS A 38 2.25 -12.77 -14.99
CA LYS A 38 2.55 -11.34 -15.16
C LYS A 38 1.28 -10.49 -15.05
N VAL A 39 0.22 -10.87 -15.76
CA VAL A 39 -1.05 -10.13 -15.75
C VAL A 39 -1.63 -10.05 -14.33
N THR A 40 -1.65 -11.16 -13.59
CA THR A 40 -2.13 -11.17 -12.20
C THR A 40 -1.26 -10.31 -11.31
N LEU A 41 0.06 -10.43 -11.37
CA LEU A 41 0.97 -9.64 -10.54
C LEU A 41 0.88 -8.13 -10.84
N GLN A 42 0.71 -7.76 -12.11
CA GLN A 42 0.46 -6.37 -12.51
C GLN A 42 -0.86 -5.84 -11.94
N ALA A 43 -1.92 -6.66 -11.96
CA ALA A 43 -3.20 -6.28 -11.38
C ALA A 43 -3.09 -6.06 -9.85
N MET A 44 -2.38 -6.94 -9.14
CA MET A 44 -2.12 -6.77 -7.70
C MET A 44 -1.32 -5.50 -7.43
N ALA A 45 -0.26 -5.23 -8.21
CA ALA A 45 0.52 -4.01 -8.06
C ALA A 45 -0.35 -2.75 -8.24
N GLU A 46 -1.25 -2.71 -9.22
CA GLU A 46 -2.15 -1.56 -9.41
C GLU A 46 -3.18 -1.43 -8.28
N GLU A 47 -3.66 -2.54 -7.72
CA GLU A 47 -4.54 -2.53 -6.55
C GLU A 47 -3.84 -1.89 -5.34
N GLU A 48 -2.58 -2.26 -5.05
CA GLU A 48 -1.83 -1.66 -3.95
C GLU A 48 -1.53 -0.18 -4.18
N ARG A 49 -1.31 0.27 -5.41
CA ARG A 49 -1.24 1.72 -5.71
C ARG A 49 -2.54 2.43 -5.35
N GLY A 50 -3.68 1.78 -5.58
CA GLY A 50 -5.00 2.27 -5.17
C GLY A 50 -5.12 2.36 -3.65
N HIS A 51 -4.65 1.37 -2.91
CA HIS A 51 -4.64 1.38 -1.44
C HIS A 51 -3.73 2.48 -0.88
N ILE A 52 -2.51 2.61 -1.40
CA ILE A 52 -1.55 3.67 -1.03
C ILE A 52 -2.20 5.05 -1.17
N ARG A 53 -2.78 5.37 -2.34
CA ARG A 53 -3.44 6.66 -2.58
C ARG A 53 -4.53 6.94 -1.56
N LYS A 54 -5.39 5.96 -1.26
CA LYS A 54 -6.46 6.13 -0.26
C LYS A 54 -5.90 6.38 1.13
N ILE A 55 -4.87 5.66 1.54
CA ILE A 55 -4.25 5.83 2.87
C ILE A 55 -3.57 7.20 2.98
N GLU A 56 -2.88 7.65 1.94
CA GLU A 56 -2.28 9.00 1.87
C GLU A 56 -3.35 10.08 2.00
N GLU A 57 -4.47 9.97 1.28
CA GLU A 57 -5.60 10.89 1.40
C GLU A 57 -6.21 10.91 2.81
N GLU A 58 -6.31 9.76 3.49
CA GLU A 58 -6.79 9.71 4.88
C GLU A 58 -5.78 10.36 5.84
N LEU A 59 -4.48 10.11 5.67
CA LEU A 59 -3.43 10.72 6.48
C LEU A 59 -3.44 12.25 6.36
N ASP A 60 -3.62 12.77 5.14
CA ASP A 60 -3.76 14.20 4.89
C ASP A 60 -4.98 14.76 5.65
N ARG A 61 -6.13 14.07 5.60
CA ARG A 61 -7.33 14.46 6.35
C ARG A 61 -7.06 14.56 7.86
N PHE A 62 -6.33 13.61 8.44
CA PHE A 62 -5.94 13.68 9.86
C PHE A 62 -5.01 14.86 10.14
N PHE A 63 -4.06 15.14 9.25
CA PHE A 63 -3.14 16.26 9.43
C PHE A 63 -3.85 17.63 9.39
N TYR A 64 -4.84 17.81 8.51
CA TYR A 64 -5.61 19.06 8.44
C TYR A 64 -6.70 19.19 9.50
N ALA A 65 -7.19 18.09 10.08
CA ALA A 65 -8.17 18.14 11.17
C ALA A 65 -7.55 18.53 12.53
N ASP A 66 -6.25 18.31 12.70
CA ASP A 66 -5.50 18.64 13.93
C ASP A 66 -4.87 20.07 13.91
N ASN A 67 -5.03 20.84 12.83
CA ASN A 67 -4.61 22.25 12.70
C ASN A 67 -5.80 23.21 12.76
#